data_AF-A0A1Q9TMG2-F1
#
_entry.id   AF-A0A1Q9TMG2-F1
#
_cell.length_a   1.000
_cell.length_b   1.000
_cell.length_c   1.000
_cell.angle_alpha   90.00
_cell.angle_beta   90.00
_cell.angle_gamma   90.00
#
_symmetry.space_group_name_H-M   'P 1'
#
loop_
_entity.id
_entity.type
_entity.pdbx_description
1 polymer ?
#
loop_
_entity_poly.entity_id
_entity_poly.type
_entity_poly.pdbx_seq_one_letter_code
_entity_poly.pdbx_strand_id
1 'polypeptide(L)'
;MGSYLFRTMYNPDGSVRSVALPPTGSLRGEAVVYDYDELGDPTTLSANEDIITDTLYSKVGNRVEETQYNLGGNTTRSYSTPEQGPAHAVAQVDQDSAGNLSTTLYLPGMEDS
;
A
#
# COMPACT_ATOMS: atom_id res chain seq x y z
N MET A 1 -29.79 -14.81 9.45
CA MET A 1 -29.01 -14.70 8.20
C MET A 1 -28.31 -13.35 8.22
N GLY A 2 -26.99 -13.30 8.03
CA GLY A 2 -26.23 -12.05 8.01
C GLY A 2 -26.26 -11.42 6.62
N SER A 3 -26.53 -10.12 6.53
CA SER A 3 -26.44 -9.36 5.29
C SER A 3 -25.07 -8.72 5.20
N TYR A 4 -24.28 -9.06 4.19
CA TYR A 4 -22.97 -8.47 3.92
C TYR A 4 -23.11 -7.49 2.76
N LEU A 5 -23.07 -6.19 3.05
CA LEU A 5 -23.09 -5.14 2.04
C LEU A 5 -21.68 -4.57 1.89
N PHE A 6 -21.08 -4.80 0.73
CA PHE A 6 -19.86 -4.11 0.32
C PHE A 6 -20.25 -2.85 -0.45
N ARG A 7 -19.58 -1.73 -0.15
CA ARG A 7 -19.80 -0.47 -0.86
C ARG A 7 -18.45 0.12 -1.23
N THR A 8 -18.27 0.42 -2.51
CA THR A 8 -17.15 1.21 -3.00
C THR A 8 -17.65 2.61 -3.32
N MET A 9 -16.97 3.62 -2.81
CA MET A 9 -17.17 5.02 -3.16
C MET A 9 -16.03 5.46 -4.05
N TYR A 10 -16.33 6.30 -5.03
CA TYR A 10 -15.38 6.77 -6.02
C TYR A 10 -15.23 8.28 -5.94
N ASN A 11 -14.07 8.78 -6.33
CA ASN A 11 -13.84 10.18 -6.64
C ASN A 11 -14.48 10.53 -8.01
N PRO A 12 -14.65 11.83 -8.35
CA PRO A 12 -15.22 12.23 -9.63
C PRO A 12 -14.44 11.76 -10.87
N ASP A 13 -13.14 11.50 -10.73
CA ASP A 13 -12.26 10.96 -11.77
C ASP A 13 -12.40 9.43 -11.94
N GLY A 14 -13.18 8.78 -11.07
CA GLY A 14 -13.40 7.33 -11.07
C GLY A 14 -12.41 6.52 -10.23
N SER A 15 -11.41 7.15 -9.59
CA SER A 15 -10.54 6.48 -8.62
C SER A 15 -11.31 6.06 -7.36
N VAL A 16 -10.85 5.01 -6.67
CA VAL A 16 -11.52 4.48 -5.48
C VAL A 16 -11.25 5.39 -4.29
N ARG A 17 -12.27 6.07 -3.79
CA ARG A 17 -12.13 6.91 -2.59
C ARG A 17 -12.14 6.07 -1.31
N SER A 18 -13.07 5.12 -1.23
CA SER A 18 -13.18 4.27 -0.05
C SER A 18 -13.91 2.96 -0.32
N VAL A 19 -13.62 1.96 0.51
CA VAL A 19 -14.29 0.65 0.53
C VAL A 19 -14.85 0.40 1.93
N ALA A 20 -16.15 0.18 2.04
CA ALA A 20 -16.79 -0.22 3.28
C ALA A 20 -16.75 -1.75 3.41
N LEU A 21 -16.03 -2.21 4.43
CA LEU A 21 -16.00 -3.59 4.91
C LEU A 21 -17.16 -3.79 5.90
N PRO A 22 -18.03 -4.79 5.68
CA PRO A 22 -19.16 -5.04 6.56
C PRO A 22 -18.70 -5.62 7.91
N PRO A 23 -19.52 -5.45 8.97
CA PRO A 23 -19.28 -6.15 10.23
C PRO A 23 -19.25 -7.66 10.01
N THR A 24 -18.32 -8.33 10.67
CA THR A 24 -18.16 -9.79 10.59
C THR A 24 -18.10 -10.38 11.99
N GLY A 25 -19.11 -11.18 12.35
CA GLY A 25 -19.25 -11.69 13.72
C GLY A 25 -19.42 -10.55 14.72
N SER A 26 -18.49 -10.42 15.67
CA SER A 26 -18.46 -9.34 16.65
C SER A 26 -17.62 -8.13 16.22
N LEU A 27 -16.96 -8.18 15.06
CA LEU A 27 -16.19 -7.06 14.54
C LEU A 27 -17.13 -6.04 13.90
N ARG A 28 -16.92 -4.76 14.24
CA ARG A 28 -17.64 -3.65 13.61
C ARG A 28 -17.21 -3.53 12.15
N GLY A 29 -18.10 -3.00 11.31
CA GLY A 29 -17.73 -2.62 9.95
C GLY A 29 -16.68 -1.51 9.97
N GLU A 30 -15.89 -1.45 8.91
CA GLU A 30 -14.76 -0.55 8.76
C GLU A 30 -14.80 0.08 7.38
N ALA A 31 -14.37 1.33 7.25
CA ALA A 31 -14.20 1.96 5.95
C ALA A 31 -12.71 2.18 5.72
N VAL A 32 -12.19 1.61 4.64
CA VAL A 32 -10.81 1.83 4.17
C VAL A 32 -10.85 3.01 3.20
N VAL A 33 -10.00 4.02 3.42
CA VAL A 33 -9.98 5.29 2.68
C VAL A 33 -8.61 5.51 2.07
N TYR A 34 -8.60 6.04 0.85
CA TYR A 34 -7.39 6.34 0.07
C TYR A 34 -7.34 7.84 -0.25
N ASP A 35 -6.17 8.45 -0.11
CA ASP A 35 -5.85 9.71 -0.78
C ASP A 35 -4.86 9.49 -1.92
N TYR A 36 -4.81 10.47 -2.82
CA TYR A 36 -4.09 10.40 -4.08
C TYR A 36 -3.31 11.68 -4.31
N ASP A 37 -2.21 11.58 -5.05
CA ASP A 37 -1.51 12.75 -5.59
C ASP A 37 -2.19 13.30 -6.86
N GLU A 38 -1.59 14.32 -7.47
CA GLU A 38 -2.12 14.97 -8.68
C GLU A 38 -2.08 14.07 -9.93
N LEU A 39 -1.29 12.98 -9.92
CA LEU A 39 -1.21 12.00 -10.99
C LEU A 39 -2.20 10.85 -10.79
N GLY A 40 -2.86 10.79 -9.63
CA GLY A 40 -3.78 9.72 -9.27
C GLY A 40 -3.09 8.51 -8.65
N ASP A 41 -1.84 8.64 -8.20
CA ASP A 41 -1.14 7.60 -7.46
C ASP A 41 -1.56 7.64 -5.97
N PRO A 42 -1.88 6.50 -5.34
CA PRO A 42 -2.36 6.48 -3.96
C PRO A 42 -1.20 6.74 -2.99
N THR A 43 -1.35 7.76 -2.14
CA THR A 43 -0.29 8.21 -1.22
C THR A 43 -0.53 7.78 0.21
N THR A 44 -1.79 7.70 0.65
CA THR A 44 -2.18 7.32 2.00
C THR A 44 -3.19 6.17 1.98
N LEU A 45 -3.23 5.44 3.08
CA LEU A 45 -4.24 4.44 3.37
C LEU A 45 -4.60 4.52 4.85
N SER A 46 -5.86 4.79 5.15
CA SER A 46 -6.37 4.79 6.51
C SER A 46 -7.64 3.97 6.63
N ALA A 47 -7.93 3.53 7.83
CA ALA A 47 -9.20 2.94 8.19
C ALA A 47 -9.67 3.54 9.52
N ASN A 48 -9.90 2.75 10.57
CA ASN A 48 -10.09 3.33 11.90
C ASN A 48 -8.80 3.98 12.46
N GLU A 49 -7.65 3.56 11.94
CA GLU A 49 -6.32 4.09 12.22
C GLU A 49 -5.56 4.28 10.91
N ASP A 50 -4.46 5.03 10.94
CA ASP A 50 -3.57 5.15 9.78
C ASP A 50 -2.87 3.81 9.51
N ILE A 51 -2.75 3.43 8.24
CA ILE A 51 -2.05 2.22 7.81
C ILE A 51 -0.81 2.62 7.03
N ILE A 52 -0.99 3.38 5.94
CA ILE A 52 0.10 4.00 5.17
C ILE A 52 -0.06 5.52 5.30
N THR A 53 0.98 6.17 5.81
CA THR A 53 0.95 7.63 6.04
C THR A 53 1.56 8.42 4.89
N ASP A 54 2.43 7.79 4.10
CA ASP A 54 3.04 8.42 2.93
C ASP A 54 3.54 7.37 1.93
N THR A 55 3.47 7.68 0.63
CA THR A 55 4.01 6.87 -0.46
C THR A 55 4.54 7.78 -1.55
N LEU A 56 5.78 7.55 -1.98
CA LEU A 56 6.42 8.30 -3.04
C LEU A 56 6.53 7.45 -4.30
N TYR A 57 6.23 8.05 -5.44
CA TYR A 57 6.34 7.42 -6.75
C TYR A 57 7.35 8.15 -7.63
N SER A 58 8.01 7.38 -8.49
CA SER A 58 8.80 7.92 -9.59
C SER A 58 7.88 8.50 -10.67
N LYS A 59 8.45 9.28 -11.59
CA LYS A 59 7.71 9.88 -12.73
C LYS A 59 7.00 8.89 -13.65
N VAL A 60 7.35 7.60 -13.55
CA VAL A 60 6.75 6.53 -14.34
C VAL A 60 5.84 5.63 -13.50
N GLY A 61 5.46 6.05 -12.28
CA GLY A 61 4.51 5.33 -11.41
C GLY A 61 5.10 4.15 -10.64
N ASN A 62 6.43 3.94 -10.65
CA ASN A 62 7.04 2.96 -9.74
C ASN A 62 7.07 3.53 -8.33
N ARG A 63 6.60 2.76 -7.35
CA ARG A 63 6.79 3.09 -5.92
C ARG A 63 8.28 3.16 -5.59
N VAL A 64 8.68 4.21 -4.90
CA VAL A 64 10.07 4.50 -4.49
C VAL A 64 10.19 4.38 -2.99
N GLU A 65 9.21 4.89 -2.25
CA GLU A 65 9.18 4.83 -0.79
C GLU A 65 7.75 4.67 -0.29
N GLU A 66 7.58 4.00 0.85
CA GLU A 66 6.32 3.89 1.58
C GLU A 66 6.60 3.95 3.08
N THR A 67 5.81 4.71 3.83
CA THR A 67 5.84 4.72 5.29
C THR A 67 4.56 4.13 5.85
N GLN A 68 4.70 3.00 6.52
CA GLN A 68 3.63 2.33 7.24
C GLN A 68 3.61 2.80 8.70
N TYR A 69 2.43 3.16 9.18
CA TYR A 69 2.21 3.44 10.59
C TYR A 69 2.22 2.14 11.40
N ASN A 70 2.92 2.15 12.55
CA ASN A 70 2.70 1.16 13.59
C ASN A 70 2.74 1.86 14.96
N LEU A 71 1.99 1.32 15.91
CA LEU A 71 1.88 1.87 17.28
C LEU A 71 3.25 1.99 18.00
N GLY A 72 4.23 1.16 17.63
CA GLY A 72 5.58 1.14 18.19
C GLY A 72 6.63 1.96 17.43
N GLY A 73 6.22 2.66 16.37
CA GLY A 73 7.11 3.39 15.46
C GLY A 73 6.85 3.00 14.01
N ASN A 74 7.04 3.95 13.09
CA ASN A 74 6.76 3.72 11.68
C ASN A 74 7.80 2.78 11.05
N THR A 75 7.35 2.09 10.00
CA THR A 75 8.20 1.28 9.14
C THR A 75 8.29 1.97 7.78
N THR A 76 9.49 2.34 7.34
CA THR A 76 9.73 2.89 6.00
C THR A 76 10.30 1.79 5.11
N ARG A 77 9.81 1.71 3.88
CA ARG A 77 10.31 0.79 2.85
C ARG A 77 10.74 1.57 1.63
N SER A 78 11.98 1.41 1.21
CA SER A 78 12.50 1.94 -0.05
C SER A 78 12.57 0.83 -1.10
N TYR A 79 12.11 1.12 -2.31
CA TYR A 79 11.98 0.17 -3.40
C TYR A 79 12.96 0.51 -4.52
N SER A 80 13.74 -0.47 -4.96
CA SER A 80 14.58 -0.33 -6.15
C SER A 80 14.00 -1.12 -7.31
N THR A 81 14.02 -0.50 -8.49
CA THR A 81 13.57 -1.12 -9.75
C THR A 81 14.78 -1.67 -10.50
N PRO A 82 14.66 -2.82 -11.18
CA PRO A 82 15.77 -3.38 -11.95
C PRO A 82 16.06 -2.54 -13.19
N GLU A 83 17.33 -2.49 -13.61
CA GLU A 83 17.72 -1.82 -14.88
C GLU A 83 17.11 -2.50 -16.11
N GLN A 84 17.00 -3.83 -16.09
CA GLN A 84 16.35 -4.62 -17.14
C GLN A 84 15.24 -5.47 -16.55
N GLY A 85 14.05 -5.42 -17.14
CA GLY A 85 12.92 -6.22 -16.70
C GLY A 85 11.58 -5.60 -17.08
N PRO A 86 10.48 -6.20 -16.61
CA PRO A 86 9.15 -5.63 -16.78
C PRO A 86 9.06 -4.23 -16.14
N ALA A 87 8.25 -3.35 -16.72
CA ALA A 87 7.87 -2.12 -16.07
C ALA A 87 7.24 -2.43 -14.70
N HIS A 88 7.51 -1.59 -13.70
CA HIS A 88 7.03 -1.74 -12.32
C HIS A 88 7.53 -2.98 -11.56
N ALA A 89 8.54 -3.67 -12.08
CA ALA A 89 9.23 -4.72 -11.32
C ALA A 89 9.98 -4.13 -10.12
N VAL A 90 10.01 -4.88 -9.01
CA VAL A 90 10.79 -4.56 -7.82
C VAL A 90 11.94 -5.55 -7.73
N ALA A 91 13.17 -5.03 -7.65
CA ALA A 91 14.38 -5.85 -7.50
C ALA A 91 14.86 -5.93 -6.05
N GLN A 92 14.61 -4.88 -5.27
CA GLN A 92 15.04 -4.81 -3.88
C GLN A 92 14.06 -4.00 -3.05
N VAL A 93 13.88 -4.40 -1.81
CA VAL A 93 13.19 -3.64 -0.78
C VAL A 93 14.12 -3.51 0.42
N ASP A 94 14.45 -2.29 0.79
CA ASP A 94 15.10 -1.97 2.06
C ASP A 94 14.04 -1.49 3.04
N GLN A 95 13.95 -2.11 4.20
CA GLN A 95 12.99 -1.79 5.24
C GLN A 95 13.72 -1.28 6.48
N ASP A 96 13.31 -0.12 6.99
CA ASP A 96 13.67 0.39 8.30
C ASP A 96 12.45 0.37 9.21
N SER A 97 12.54 -0.35 10.33
CA SER A 97 11.51 -0.41 11.37
C SER A 97 12.11 0.03 12.69
N ALA A 98 11.91 1.30 13.05
CA ALA A 98 12.41 1.88 14.31
C ALA A 98 13.89 1.54 14.59
N GLY A 99 14.76 1.60 13.57
CA GLY A 99 16.20 1.33 13.69
C GLY A 99 16.59 -0.13 13.44
N ASN A 100 15.65 -0.99 13.06
CA ASN A 100 15.94 -2.32 12.54
C ASN A 100 15.90 -2.31 11.01
N LEU A 101 17.06 -2.52 10.38
CA LEU A 101 17.21 -2.53 8.93
C LEU A 101 17.18 -3.96 8.39
N SER A 102 16.39 -4.19 7.34
CA SER A 102 16.34 -5.46 6.61
C SER A 102 16.27 -5.21 5.10
N THR A 103 16.98 -6.03 4.33
CA THR A 103 16.99 -5.96 2.86
C THR A 103 16.45 -7.27 2.29
N THR A 104 15.50 -7.18 1.38
CA THR A 104 15.00 -8.31 0.58
C THR A 104 15.36 -8.09 -0.88
N LEU A 105 16.02 -9.07 -1.50
CA LEU A 105 16.38 -9.07 -2.91
C LEU A 105 15.47 -10.03 -3.68
N TYR A 106 14.91 -9.56 -4.78
CA TYR A 106 14.10 -10.34 -5.70
C TYR A 106 14.95 -10.69 -6.92
N LEU A 107 15.42 -11.92 -6.98
CA LEU A 107 16.20 -12.41 -8.11
C LEU A 107 15.25 -12.77 -9.26
N PRO A 108 15.50 -12.28 -10.49
CA PRO A 108 14.71 -12.68 -11.65
C PRO A 108 14.93 -14.17 -11.95
N GLY A 109 13.84 -14.96 -11.94
CA GLY A 109 13.83 -16.31 -12.51
C GLY A 109 13.96 -17.52 -11.57
N MET A 110 13.66 -17.41 -10.27
CA MET A 110 13.35 -18.62 -9.47
C MET A 110 11.85 -18.89 -9.51
N GLU A 111 11.38 -19.41 -10.63
CA GLU A 111 10.09 -20.11 -10.69
C GLU A 111 10.25 -21.43 -9.92
N ASP A 112 9.40 -21.64 -8.93
CA ASP A 112 9.29 -22.84 -8.11
C ASP A 112 9.29 -24.10 -9.00
N SER A 113 10.20 -25.05 -8.74
CA SER A 113 10.27 -26.36 -9.45
C SER A 113 9.53 -27.45 -8.69
#